data_AF-A0A1A8F9L2-F1
#
_entry.id   AF-A0A1A8F9L2-F1
#
_cell.length_a   1.000
_cell.length_b   1.000
_cell.length_c   1.000
_cell.angle_alpha   90.00
_cell.angle_beta   90.00
_cell.angle_gamma   90.00
#
_symmetry.space_group_name_H-M   'P 1'
#
loop_
_entity.id
_entity.type
_entity.pdbx_description
1 polymer ?
#
loop_
_entity_poly.entity_id
_entity_poly.type
_entity_poly.pdbx_seq_one_letter_code
_entity_poly.pdbx_strand_id
1 'polypeptide(L)'
;MTALFRPAELCADGDKFLQLGDLEKATSFYMSAFRTHATLAVSHMRNLDTSSCEKVIATLEGWLDSDGDNQPKENLHNGLAAVFLSTLRPNNLTATVFKMETLLRSDGRNCEEIFARCTSLLESKRGPHPKGRMRVLLEITRALACLFSQRHSWQGLRLYLQTYQRNKQETVELVQKRQTAHLPKIKKAFTDTLMQTFPCLGLDSKWTETSKETNKMDVEDSSAAIEFLLALSPDDKDIQELQAAFLFLTGRFVDSSEVYSALLNQGDCQKTP
;
A
#
# COMPACT_ATOMS: atom_id res chain seq x y z
N MET A 1 -25.63 -18.30 24.76
CA MET A 1 -25.09 -19.68 24.74
C MET A 1 -24.32 -19.87 23.45
N THR A 2 -23.00 -19.68 23.48
CA THR A 2 -22.11 -20.09 22.38
C THR A 2 -21.91 -21.59 22.48
N ALA A 3 -22.44 -22.35 21.52
CA ALA A 3 -22.09 -23.76 21.39
C ALA A 3 -20.57 -23.85 21.23
N LEU A 4 -19.89 -24.45 22.21
CA LEU A 4 -18.47 -24.80 22.13
C LEU A 4 -18.35 -25.95 21.13
N PHE A 5 -18.34 -25.63 19.84
CA PHE A 5 -17.98 -26.60 18.80
C PHE A 5 -16.58 -27.12 19.10
N ARG A 6 -16.40 -28.45 19.03
CA ARG A 6 -15.07 -29.03 19.25
C ARG A 6 -14.18 -28.65 18.06
N PRO A 7 -12.93 -28.23 18.26
CA PRO A 7 -12.05 -27.82 17.15
C PRO A 7 -11.89 -28.86 16.03
N ALA A 8 -12.00 -30.16 16.36
CA ALA A 8 -11.98 -31.26 15.41
C ALA A 8 -13.26 -31.33 14.54
N GLU A 9 -14.42 -30.98 15.08
CA GLU A 9 -15.69 -30.92 14.33
C GLU A 9 -15.65 -29.78 13.31
N LEU A 10 -15.06 -28.63 13.69
CA LEU A 10 -14.86 -27.50 12.77
C LEU A 10 -13.94 -27.87 11.60
N CYS A 11 -12.88 -28.63 11.84
CA CYS A 11 -12.01 -29.12 10.77
C CYS A 11 -12.75 -30.11 9.86
N ALA A 12 -13.53 -31.03 10.44
CA ALA A 12 -14.33 -31.98 9.67
C ALA A 12 -15.42 -31.29 8.83
N ASP A 13 -16.05 -30.23 9.35
CA ASP A 13 -16.99 -29.42 8.58
C ASP A 13 -16.27 -28.65 7.45
N GLY A 14 -15.07 -28.13 7.72
CA GLY A 14 -14.20 -27.56 6.70
C GLY A 14 -13.91 -28.54 5.56
N ASP A 15 -13.59 -29.79 5.89
CA ASP A 15 -13.32 -30.84 4.90
C ASP A 15 -14.54 -31.12 4.01
N LYS A 16 -15.76 -31.11 4.57
CA LYS A 16 -17.00 -31.28 3.80
C LYS A 16 -17.16 -30.16 2.77
N PHE A 17 -16.99 -28.90 3.17
CA PHE A 17 -17.09 -27.77 2.24
C PHE A 17 -15.98 -27.76 1.21
N LEU A 18 -14.78 -28.18 1.59
CA LEU A 18 -13.65 -28.33 0.68
C LEU A 18 -13.93 -29.37 -0.41
N GLN A 19 -14.54 -30.51 -0.06
CA GLN A 19 -14.97 -31.55 -1.01
C GLN A 19 -16.07 -31.05 -1.95
N LEU A 20 -16.97 -30.20 -1.47
CA LEU A 20 -18.02 -29.56 -2.27
C LEU A 20 -17.47 -28.42 -3.16
N GLY A 21 -16.20 -28.06 -3.02
CA GLY A 21 -15.57 -26.97 -3.77
C GLY A 21 -15.85 -25.57 -3.22
N ASP A 22 -16.51 -25.46 -2.06
CA ASP A 22 -16.79 -24.18 -1.40
C ASP A 22 -15.58 -23.75 -0.55
N LEU A 23 -14.59 -23.17 -1.24
CA LEU A 23 -13.30 -22.81 -0.65
C LEU A 23 -13.40 -21.72 0.42
N GLU A 24 -14.31 -20.76 0.24
CA GLU A 24 -14.50 -19.68 1.20
C GLU A 24 -15.03 -20.21 2.53
N LYS A 25 -16.12 -21.01 2.48
CA LYS A 25 -16.68 -21.60 3.71
C LYS A 25 -15.69 -22.56 4.36
N ALA A 26 -15.03 -23.42 3.57
CA ALA A 26 -14.02 -24.34 4.09
C ALA A 26 -12.93 -23.58 4.87
N THR A 27 -12.39 -22.52 4.26
CA THR A 27 -11.35 -21.68 4.87
C THR A 27 -11.86 -20.98 6.14
N SER A 28 -13.11 -20.51 6.19
CA SER A 28 -13.71 -19.92 7.39
C SER A 28 -13.87 -20.93 8.54
N PHE A 29 -14.22 -22.18 8.24
CA PHE A 29 -14.28 -23.25 9.23
C PHE A 29 -12.89 -23.57 9.78
N TYR A 30 -11.87 -23.70 8.93
CA TYR A 30 -10.48 -23.90 9.38
C TYR A 30 -9.95 -22.71 10.19
N MET A 31 -10.27 -21.47 9.81
CA MET A 31 -9.92 -20.29 10.61
C MET A 31 -10.60 -20.30 11.98
N SER A 32 -11.86 -20.75 12.05
CA SER A 32 -12.58 -20.87 13.32
C SER A 32 -11.96 -21.97 14.20
N ALA A 33 -11.56 -23.10 13.61
CA ALA A 33 -10.78 -24.12 14.30
C ALA A 33 -9.42 -23.59 14.77
N PHE A 34 -8.74 -22.78 13.95
CA PHE A 34 -7.46 -22.17 14.29
C PHE A 34 -7.58 -21.17 15.44
N ARG A 35 -8.64 -20.35 15.44
CA ARG A 35 -8.96 -19.41 16.53
C ARG A 35 -9.15 -20.11 17.88
N THR A 36 -9.74 -21.31 17.87
CA THR A 36 -10.05 -22.08 19.08
C THR A 36 -8.90 -22.97 19.52
N HIS A 37 -8.19 -23.61 18.59
CA HIS A 37 -7.06 -24.51 18.87
C HIS A 37 -6.04 -24.54 17.72
N ALA A 38 -5.18 -23.52 17.66
CA ALA A 38 -4.22 -23.28 16.57
C ALA A 38 -3.38 -24.50 16.17
N THR A 39 -2.83 -25.24 17.13
CA THR A 39 -1.97 -26.40 16.85
C THR A 39 -2.71 -27.57 16.21
N LEU A 40 -3.99 -27.76 16.56
CA LEU A 40 -4.82 -28.83 16.01
C LEU A 40 -5.20 -28.48 14.58
N ALA A 41 -5.67 -27.25 14.34
CA ALA A 41 -6.02 -26.79 13.00
C ALA A 41 -4.81 -26.82 12.05
N VAL A 42 -3.63 -26.38 12.51
CA VAL A 42 -2.41 -26.43 11.69
C VAL A 42 -1.96 -27.87 11.43
N SER A 43 -2.05 -28.76 12.42
CA SER A 43 -1.77 -30.18 12.23
C SER A 43 -2.72 -30.80 11.20
N HIS A 44 -4.02 -30.51 11.31
CA HIS A 44 -5.04 -30.93 10.35
C HIS A 44 -4.71 -30.45 8.94
N MET A 45 -4.46 -29.15 8.76
CA MET A 45 -4.10 -28.56 7.47
C MET A 45 -2.83 -29.15 6.85
N ARG A 46 -1.87 -29.57 7.66
CA ARG A 46 -0.63 -30.23 7.19
C ARG A 46 -0.85 -31.68 6.79
N ASN A 47 -1.91 -32.31 7.26
CA ASN A 47 -2.31 -33.67 6.90
C ASN A 47 -3.25 -33.73 5.68
N LEU A 48 -3.83 -32.59 5.28
CA LEU A 48 -4.55 -32.50 4.01
C LEU A 48 -3.63 -32.76 2.82
N ASP A 49 -4.21 -33.19 1.71
CA ASP A 49 -3.46 -33.27 0.47
C ASP A 49 -2.94 -31.88 0.05
N THR A 50 -1.79 -31.87 -0.61
CA THR A 50 -1.11 -30.62 -0.96
C THR A 50 -2.00 -29.70 -1.81
N SER A 51 -2.79 -30.23 -2.75
CA SER A 51 -3.65 -29.40 -3.59
C SER A 51 -4.74 -28.68 -2.78
N SER A 52 -5.38 -29.39 -1.86
CA SER A 52 -6.38 -28.82 -0.97
C SER A 52 -5.80 -27.77 -0.03
N CYS A 53 -4.64 -28.05 0.58
CA CYS A 53 -3.97 -27.09 1.45
C CYS A 53 -3.58 -25.81 0.69
N GLU A 54 -3.05 -25.95 -0.53
CA GLU A 54 -2.72 -24.83 -1.41
C GLU A 54 -3.94 -23.98 -1.78
N LYS A 55 -5.10 -24.60 -2.04
CA LYS A 55 -6.35 -23.87 -2.30
C LYS A 55 -6.79 -23.03 -1.10
N VAL A 56 -6.72 -23.59 0.10
CA VAL A 56 -7.05 -22.85 1.34
C VAL A 56 -6.06 -21.71 1.56
N ILE A 57 -4.76 -21.94 1.31
CA ILE A 57 -3.75 -20.90 1.37
C ILE A 57 -4.04 -19.78 0.36
N ALA A 58 -4.37 -20.11 -0.89
CA ALA A 58 -4.72 -19.14 -1.92
C ALA A 58 -5.96 -18.30 -1.52
N THR A 59 -6.96 -18.92 -0.88
CA THR A 59 -8.12 -18.19 -0.33
C THR A 59 -7.71 -17.22 0.77
N LEU A 60 -6.85 -17.63 1.71
CA LEU A 60 -6.32 -16.75 2.75
C LEU A 60 -5.49 -15.60 2.16
N GLU A 61 -4.67 -15.87 1.14
CA GLU A 61 -3.92 -14.84 0.42
C GLU A 61 -4.88 -13.86 -0.27
N GLY A 62 -5.94 -14.37 -0.91
CA GLY A 62 -6.99 -13.58 -1.52
C GLY A 62 -7.65 -12.63 -0.53
N TRP A 63 -8.06 -13.12 0.65
CA TRP A 63 -8.67 -12.29 1.70
C TRP A 63 -7.77 -11.17 2.21
N LEU A 64 -6.46 -11.39 2.27
CA LEU A 64 -5.50 -10.38 2.69
C LEU A 64 -5.15 -9.38 1.59
N ASP A 65 -5.34 -9.74 0.32
CA ASP A 65 -5.10 -8.88 -0.84
C ASP A 65 -6.35 -8.05 -1.21
N SER A 66 -7.54 -8.63 -1.04
CA SER A 66 -8.83 -7.95 -1.23
C SER A 66 -9.07 -6.84 -0.20
N ASP A 67 -9.88 -5.89 -0.64
CA ASP A 67 -10.07 -4.55 -0.11
C ASP A 67 -10.11 -4.41 1.43
N GLY A 68 -9.46 -3.36 1.94
CA GLY A 68 -9.48 -2.97 3.35
C GLY A 68 -10.59 -1.97 3.69
N ASP A 69 -11.57 -1.81 2.80
CA ASP A 69 -12.54 -0.71 2.86
C ASP A 69 -13.86 -1.02 3.58
N ASN A 70 -13.99 -2.13 4.33
CA ASN A 70 -15.19 -2.35 5.14
C ASN A 70 -14.90 -2.84 6.57
N GLN A 71 -15.15 -1.97 7.54
CA GLN A 71 -15.45 -2.29 8.95
C GLN A 71 -14.30 -2.81 9.86
N PRO A 72 -14.31 -2.41 11.16
CA PRO A 72 -13.39 -2.94 12.18
C PRO A 72 -13.53 -4.46 12.43
N LYS A 73 -14.63 -5.09 11.98
CA LYS A 73 -14.84 -6.54 12.09
C LYS A 73 -14.03 -7.34 11.07
N GLU A 74 -13.80 -6.81 9.87
CA GLU A 74 -12.99 -7.46 8.83
C GLU A 74 -11.50 -7.39 9.18
N ASN A 75 -11.04 -6.31 9.83
CA ASN A 75 -9.65 -6.20 10.29
C ASN A 75 -9.25 -7.28 11.30
N LEU A 76 -10.15 -7.71 12.19
CA LEU A 76 -9.87 -8.80 13.13
C LEU A 76 -9.80 -10.16 12.40
N HIS A 77 -10.66 -10.36 11.40
CA HIS A 77 -10.66 -11.55 10.56
C HIS A 77 -9.36 -11.63 9.72
N ASN A 78 -8.96 -10.52 9.11
CA ASN A 78 -7.74 -10.41 8.31
C ASN A 78 -6.48 -10.57 9.17
N GLY A 79 -6.48 -10.01 10.40
CA GLY A 79 -5.41 -10.25 11.37
C GLY A 79 -5.25 -11.74 11.70
N LEU A 80 -6.36 -12.44 11.98
CA LEU A 80 -6.34 -13.88 12.22
C LEU A 80 -5.90 -14.67 10.98
N ALA A 81 -6.37 -14.29 9.79
CA ALA A 81 -5.97 -14.91 8.52
C ALA A 81 -4.46 -14.77 8.29
N ALA A 82 -3.87 -13.58 8.53
CA ALA A 82 -2.44 -13.36 8.41
C ALA A 82 -1.61 -14.18 9.42
N VAL A 83 -2.10 -14.35 10.66
CA VAL A 83 -1.47 -15.23 11.65
C VAL A 83 -1.57 -16.70 11.23
N PHE A 84 -2.74 -17.14 10.79
CA PHE A 84 -2.95 -18.51 10.34
C PHE A 84 -2.06 -18.84 9.14
N LEU A 85 -2.08 -17.98 8.12
CA LEU A 85 -1.26 -18.11 6.91
C LEU A 85 0.24 -18.12 7.22
N SER A 86 0.70 -17.27 8.14
CA SER A 86 2.11 -17.27 8.58
C SER A 86 2.51 -18.56 9.32
N THR A 87 1.54 -19.22 9.98
CA THR A 87 1.78 -20.47 10.72
C THR A 87 1.79 -21.69 9.79
N LEU A 88 0.95 -21.67 8.75
CA LEU A 88 0.92 -22.69 7.69
C LEU A 88 2.15 -22.58 6.78
N ARG A 89 2.46 -21.37 6.30
CA ARG A 89 3.58 -21.09 5.41
C ARG A 89 4.43 -19.96 5.98
N PRO A 90 5.47 -20.28 6.79
CA PRO A 90 6.44 -19.31 7.25
C PRO A 90 7.06 -18.59 6.05
N ASN A 91 7.14 -17.25 6.11
CA ASN A 91 7.57 -16.37 5.00
C ASN A 91 6.59 -16.23 3.83
N ASN A 92 5.30 -16.52 4.02
CA ASN A 92 4.28 -16.08 3.09
C ASN A 92 4.34 -14.54 2.90
N LEU A 93 4.49 -14.08 1.65
CA LEU A 93 4.68 -12.66 1.34
C LEU A 93 3.43 -11.84 1.65
N THR A 94 2.25 -12.33 1.28
CA THR A 94 0.97 -11.64 1.53
C THR A 94 0.74 -11.40 3.02
N ALA A 95 0.94 -12.44 3.84
CA ALA A 95 0.84 -12.28 5.30
C ALA A 95 1.91 -11.35 5.88
N THR A 96 3.11 -11.38 5.31
CA THR A 96 4.24 -10.53 5.75
C THR A 96 3.95 -9.06 5.47
N VAL A 97 3.51 -8.73 4.25
CA VAL A 97 3.15 -7.36 3.85
C VAL A 97 1.96 -6.87 4.67
N PHE A 98 0.91 -7.67 4.83
CA PHE A 98 -0.26 -7.28 5.62
C PHE A 98 0.12 -6.87 7.07
N LYS A 99 1.02 -7.64 7.70
CA LYS A 99 1.55 -7.32 9.04
C LYS A 99 2.32 -5.99 9.03
N MET A 100 3.17 -5.77 8.01
CA MET A 100 3.92 -4.50 7.87
C MET A 100 2.99 -3.32 7.70
N GLU A 101 1.99 -3.40 6.82
CA GLU A 101 1.01 -2.34 6.59
C GLU A 101 0.22 -2.02 7.86
N THR A 102 -0.18 -3.05 8.61
CA THR A 102 -0.84 -2.88 9.91
C THR A 102 0.05 -2.12 10.90
N LEU A 103 1.35 -2.42 10.94
CA LEU A 103 2.32 -1.71 11.77
C LEU A 103 2.59 -0.28 11.29
N LEU A 104 2.60 -0.04 9.97
CA LEU A 104 2.76 1.31 9.40
C LEU A 104 1.56 2.23 9.69
N ARG A 105 0.37 1.66 9.89
CA ARG A 105 -0.81 2.38 10.37
C ARG A 105 -0.70 2.80 11.85
N SER A 106 0.04 2.03 12.66
CA SER A 106 0.34 2.37 14.06
C SER A 106 1.43 3.48 14.14
N ASP A 107 1.80 3.94 15.33
CA ASP A 107 2.62 5.15 15.64
C ASP A 107 4.00 5.32 14.93
N GLY A 108 4.32 4.57 13.89
CA GLY A 108 5.49 4.76 13.04
C GLY A 108 6.80 4.29 13.67
N ARG A 109 6.75 3.65 14.84
CA ARG A 109 7.96 3.18 15.56
C ARG A 109 8.72 2.07 14.83
N ASN A 110 8.07 1.31 13.97
CA ASN A 110 8.68 0.14 13.31
C ASN A 110 9.11 0.41 11.87
N CYS A 111 9.16 1.67 11.43
CA CYS A 111 9.39 2.00 10.01
C CYS A 111 10.77 1.56 9.51
N GLU A 112 11.83 1.69 10.32
CA GLU A 112 13.18 1.27 9.92
C GLU A 112 13.30 -0.25 9.74
N GLU A 113 12.71 -1.02 10.67
CA GLU A 113 12.68 -2.48 10.57
C GLU A 113 11.90 -2.95 9.34
N ILE A 114 10.76 -2.32 9.06
CA ILE A 114 9.94 -2.62 7.89
C ILE A 114 10.70 -2.28 6.61
N PHE A 115 11.39 -1.13 6.57
CA PHE A 115 12.23 -0.73 5.45
C PHE A 115 13.34 -1.76 5.18
N ALA A 116 14.08 -2.16 6.22
CA ALA A 116 15.15 -3.15 6.11
C ALA A 116 14.61 -4.52 5.66
N ARG A 117 13.46 -4.94 6.20
CA ARG A 117 12.82 -6.21 5.84
C ARG A 117 12.33 -6.22 4.40
N CYS A 118 11.66 -5.15 3.93
CA CYS A 118 11.24 -5.05 2.53
C CYS A 118 12.44 -5.05 1.59
N THR A 119 13.51 -4.33 1.95
CA THR A 119 14.77 -4.33 1.19
C THR A 119 15.35 -5.73 1.08
N SER A 120 15.44 -6.47 2.18
CA SER A 120 15.88 -7.86 2.18
C SER A 120 15.01 -8.80 1.34
N LEU A 121 13.68 -8.61 1.34
CA LEU A 121 12.76 -9.41 0.52
C LEU A 121 12.89 -9.11 -0.98
N LEU A 122 13.08 -7.84 -1.34
CA LEU A 122 13.27 -7.39 -2.72
C LEU A 122 14.64 -7.81 -3.28
N GLU A 123 15.69 -7.74 -2.46
CA GLU A 123 17.06 -8.11 -2.81
C GLU A 123 17.35 -9.62 -2.63
N SER A 124 16.39 -10.38 -2.11
CA SER A 124 16.56 -11.73 -1.59
C SER A 124 17.40 -12.62 -2.50
N LYS A 125 18.53 -13.11 -1.95
CA LYS A 125 19.34 -14.20 -2.51
C LYS A 125 18.87 -15.60 -2.05
N ARG A 126 17.90 -15.69 -1.13
CA ARG A 126 17.53 -16.92 -0.39
C ARG A 126 16.07 -17.36 -0.56
N GLY A 127 15.33 -16.79 -1.51
CA GLY A 127 13.94 -17.17 -1.81
C GLY A 127 13.52 -16.74 -3.21
N PRO A 128 12.33 -17.16 -3.69
CA PRO A 128 11.84 -16.73 -4.98
C PRO A 128 11.69 -15.21 -4.99
N HIS A 129 12.29 -14.55 -5.98
CA HIS A 129 12.15 -13.11 -6.14
C HIS A 129 10.66 -12.76 -6.33
N PRO A 130 10.13 -11.77 -5.58
CA PRO A 130 8.76 -11.32 -5.79
C PRO A 130 8.62 -10.81 -7.23
N LYS A 131 7.52 -11.17 -7.89
CA LYS A 131 7.20 -10.82 -9.27
C LYS A 131 5.81 -10.21 -9.35
N GLY A 132 5.54 -9.47 -10.44
CA GLY A 132 4.24 -8.87 -10.71
C GLY A 132 3.76 -7.95 -9.60
N ARG A 133 2.45 -8.01 -9.30
CA ARG A 133 1.74 -7.19 -8.30
C ARG A 133 2.38 -7.23 -6.90
N MET A 134 2.79 -8.41 -6.43
CA MET A 134 3.43 -8.58 -5.12
C MET A 134 4.76 -7.82 -5.01
N ARG A 135 5.51 -7.71 -6.11
CA ARG A 135 6.74 -6.91 -6.12
C ARG A 135 6.43 -5.42 -5.97
N VAL A 136 5.47 -4.91 -6.74
CA VAL A 136 5.04 -3.51 -6.67
C VAL A 136 4.56 -3.19 -5.27
N LEU A 137 3.75 -4.08 -4.68
CA LEU A 137 3.27 -3.95 -3.31
C LEU A 137 4.42 -3.82 -2.30
N LEU A 138 5.42 -4.71 -2.35
CA LEU A 138 6.61 -4.61 -1.49
C LEU A 138 7.41 -3.32 -1.74
N GLU A 139 7.53 -2.89 -2.99
CA GLU A 139 8.25 -1.67 -3.36
C GLU A 139 7.56 -0.41 -2.77
N ILE A 140 6.22 -0.31 -2.85
CA ILE A 140 5.48 0.81 -2.26
C ILE A 140 5.42 0.72 -0.72
N THR A 141 5.37 -0.47 -0.12
CA THR A 141 5.45 -0.63 1.34
C THR A 141 6.83 -0.19 1.85
N ARG A 142 7.90 -0.52 1.12
CA ARG A 142 9.26 -0.03 1.42
C ARG A 142 9.34 1.49 1.31
N ALA A 143 8.75 2.08 0.27
CA ALA A 143 8.73 3.52 0.05
C ALA A 143 8.01 4.24 1.21
N LEU A 144 6.85 3.72 1.64
CA LEU A 144 6.10 4.24 2.78
C LEU A 144 6.90 4.18 4.09
N ALA A 145 7.52 3.04 4.36
CA ALA A 145 8.36 2.86 5.55
C ALA A 145 9.55 3.82 5.54
N CYS A 146 10.22 3.97 4.39
CA CYS A 146 11.31 4.93 4.21
C CYS A 146 10.85 6.37 4.50
N LEU A 147 9.72 6.78 3.93
CA LEU A 147 9.14 8.11 4.11
C LEU A 147 8.90 8.44 5.60
N PHE A 148 8.41 7.48 6.37
CA PHE A 148 8.12 7.67 7.79
C PHE A 148 9.36 7.58 8.69
N SER A 149 10.36 6.77 8.32
CA SER A 149 11.64 6.71 9.04
C SER A 149 12.51 7.96 8.81
N GLN A 150 12.50 8.51 7.60
CA GLN A 150 13.40 9.60 7.20
C GLN A 150 12.59 10.80 6.71
N ARG A 151 11.89 11.49 7.62
CA ARG A 151 10.92 12.55 7.28
C ARG A 151 11.48 13.73 6.49
N HIS A 152 12.79 13.97 6.56
CA HIS A 152 13.48 15.06 5.86
C HIS A 152 14.25 14.57 4.62
N SER A 153 14.14 13.28 4.28
CA SER A 153 14.83 12.69 3.13
C SER A 153 13.83 12.47 2.01
N TRP A 154 14.16 12.94 0.81
CA TRP A 154 13.37 12.64 -0.38
C TRP A 154 13.47 11.17 -0.82
N GLN A 155 14.33 10.36 -0.17
CA GLN A 155 14.56 8.96 -0.53
C GLN A 155 13.27 8.12 -0.56
N GLY A 156 12.35 8.34 0.38
CA GLY A 156 11.06 7.63 0.38
C GLY A 156 10.21 7.98 -0.85
N LEU A 157 10.21 9.26 -1.22
CA LEU A 157 9.52 9.76 -2.42
C LEU A 157 10.15 9.21 -3.70
N ARG A 158 11.49 9.18 -3.76
CA ARG A 158 12.23 8.56 -4.87
C ARG A 158 11.83 7.10 -5.07
N LEU A 159 11.67 6.35 -4.00
CA LEU A 159 11.27 4.94 -4.09
C LEU A 159 9.85 4.78 -4.66
N TYR A 160 8.91 5.67 -4.32
CA TYR A 160 7.60 5.70 -4.99
C TYR A 160 7.75 5.98 -6.48
N LEU A 161 8.49 7.03 -6.86
CA LEU A 161 8.65 7.41 -8.27
C LEU A 161 9.32 6.31 -9.10
N GLN A 162 10.36 5.66 -8.56
CA GLN A 162 11.00 4.53 -9.22
C GLN A 162 10.04 3.36 -9.46
N THR A 163 9.11 3.13 -8.54
CA THR A 163 8.09 2.08 -8.66
C THR A 163 7.04 2.49 -9.70
N TYR A 164 6.56 3.74 -9.61
CA TYR A 164 5.60 4.33 -10.54
C TYR A 164 6.10 4.30 -11.99
N GLN A 165 7.34 4.74 -12.23
CA GLN A 165 7.92 4.77 -13.59
C GLN A 165 8.02 3.37 -14.22
N ARG A 166 8.19 2.31 -13.41
CA ARG A 166 8.23 0.93 -13.91
C ARG A 166 6.83 0.35 -14.13
N ASN A 167 5.86 0.71 -13.29
CA ASN A 167 4.51 0.19 -13.38
C ASN A 167 3.48 1.22 -12.87
N LYS A 168 3.13 2.17 -13.76
CA LYS A 168 2.29 3.33 -13.41
C LYS A 168 0.93 2.93 -12.85
N GLN A 169 0.18 2.15 -13.62
CA GLN A 169 -1.20 1.78 -13.31
C GLN A 169 -1.29 0.95 -12.01
N GLU A 170 -0.46 -0.07 -11.88
CA GLU A 170 -0.45 -0.94 -10.69
C GLU A 170 -0.03 -0.17 -9.43
N THR A 171 0.95 0.72 -9.55
CA THR A 171 1.44 1.53 -8.42
C THR A 171 0.34 2.46 -7.92
N VAL A 172 -0.35 3.15 -8.82
CA VAL A 172 -1.47 4.04 -8.47
C VAL A 172 -2.59 3.26 -7.81
N GLU A 173 -3.01 2.13 -8.40
CA GLU A 173 -4.07 1.29 -7.85
C GLU A 173 -3.73 0.79 -6.43
N LEU A 174 -2.53 0.26 -6.23
CA LEU A 174 -2.11 -0.27 -4.93
C LEU A 174 -1.93 0.83 -3.88
N VAL A 175 -1.40 2.00 -4.25
CA VAL A 175 -1.27 3.13 -3.31
C VAL A 175 -2.65 3.65 -2.90
N GLN A 176 -3.58 3.77 -3.84
CA GLN A 176 -4.96 4.19 -3.56
C GLN A 176 -5.72 3.20 -2.68
N LYS A 177 -5.54 1.88 -2.90
CA LYS A 177 -6.26 0.82 -2.15
C LYS A 177 -5.61 0.44 -0.82
N ARG A 178 -4.28 0.31 -0.77
CA ARG A 178 -3.57 -0.25 0.39
C ARG A 178 -3.07 0.82 1.35
N GLN A 179 -2.81 2.03 0.83
CA GLN A 179 -2.20 3.13 1.56
C GLN A 179 -3.13 4.34 1.70
N THR A 180 -4.44 4.17 1.55
CA THR A 180 -5.46 5.22 1.62
C THR A 180 -5.32 6.10 2.87
N ALA A 181 -5.13 5.48 4.04
CA ALA A 181 -4.93 6.19 5.31
C ALA A 181 -3.65 7.05 5.36
N HIS A 182 -2.71 6.80 4.46
CA HIS A 182 -1.43 7.52 4.35
C HIS A 182 -1.37 8.48 3.17
N LEU A 183 -2.34 8.44 2.24
CA LEU A 183 -2.38 9.31 1.06
C LEU A 183 -2.20 10.80 1.39
N PRO A 184 -2.87 11.38 2.41
CA PRO A 184 -2.65 12.79 2.73
C PRO A 184 -1.20 13.11 3.11
N LYS A 185 -0.52 12.19 3.81
CA LYS A 185 0.89 12.35 4.20
C LYS A 185 1.82 12.20 3.01
N ILE A 186 1.53 11.26 2.10
CA ILE A 186 2.29 11.04 0.87
C ILE A 186 2.19 12.29 -0.02
N LYS A 187 0.97 12.76 -0.29
CA LYS A 187 0.73 13.99 -1.06
C LYS A 187 1.48 15.17 -0.49
N LYS A 188 1.28 15.44 0.81
CA LYS A 188 1.94 16.55 1.50
C LYS A 188 3.46 16.47 1.37
N ALA A 189 4.07 15.30 1.55
CA ALA A 189 5.52 15.16 1.43
C ALA A 189 6.03 15.46 0.01
N PHE A 190 5.31 15.04 -1.04
CA PHE A 190 5.65 15.41 -2.42
C PHE A 190 5.48 16.91 -2.66
N THR A 191 4.35 17.50 -2.26
CA THR A 191 4.11 18.94 -2.41
C THR A 191 5.16 19.76 -1.66
N ASP A 192 5.44 19.45 -0.40
CA ASP A 192 6.45 20.14 0.41
C ASP A 192 7.84 20.07 -0.25
N THR A 193 8.20 18.92 -0.84
CA THR A 193 9.48 18.73 -1.55
C THR A 193 9.53 19.52 -2.86
N LEU A 194 8.43 19.54 -3.62
CA LEU A 194 8.30 20.35 -4.86
C LEU A 194 8.45 21.84 -4.54
N MET A 195 7.78 22.33 -3.49
CA MET A 195 7.84 23.73 -3.05
C MET A 195 9.24 24.13 -2.56
N GLN A 196 9.96 23.23 -1.89
CA GLN A 196 11.36 23.47 -1.49
C GLN A 196 12.32 23.49 -2.69
N THR A 197 12.03 22.68 -3.72
CA THR A 197 12.85 22.59 -4.93
C THR A 197 12.64 23.82 -5.83
N PHE A 198 11.40 24.31 -5.91
CA PHE A 198 11.05 25.52 -6.64
C PHE A 198 10.34 26.51 -5.70
N PRO A 199 11.10 27.32 -4.94
CA PRO A 199 10.53 28.28 -3.98
C PRO A 199 9.53 29.26 -4.59
N CYS A 200 9.61 29.52 -5.89
CA CYS A 200 8.66 30.34 -6.65
C CYS A 200 7.25 29.73 -6.74
N LEU A 201 7.08 28.45 -6.39
CA LEU A 201 5.77 27.79 -6.28
C LEU A 201 5.07 28.13 -4.95
N GLY A 202 5.80 28.63 -3.94
CA GLY A 202 5.24 29.03 -2.65
C GLY A 202 4.65 30.44 -2.65
N LEU A 203 3.36 30.56 -2.27
CA LEU A 203 2.65 31.84 -2.14
C LEU A 203 3.12 32.73 -0.97
N ASP A 204 3.87 32.19 0.01
CA ASP A 204 4.37 32.93 1.17
C ASP A 204 5.90 32.76 1.33
N SER A 205 6.65 33.78 0.95
CA SER A 205 8.11 33.80 1.05
C SER A 205 8.57 34.02 2.50
N LYS A 206 8.86 32.93 3.22
CA LYS A 206 9.84 32.95 4.32
C LYS A 206 10.97 32.00 3.99
N TRP A 207 12.05 32.60 3.50
CA TRP A 207 13.29 31.97 3.12
C TRP A 207 14.01 31.43 4.36
N THR A 208 14.27 30.13 4.38
CA THR A 208 15.33 29.55 5.21
C THR A 208 16.28 28.79 4.30
N GLU A 209 17.44 29.40 4.06
CA GLU A 209 18.62 28.67 3.59
C GLU A 209 18.95 27.58 4.62
N THR A 210 18.97 26.32 4.20
CA THR A 210 19.92 25.33 4.73
C THR A 210 19.90 24.03 3.93
N SER A 211 21.05 23.71 3.35
CA SER A 211 21.75 22.42 3.43
C SER A 211 22.25 21.87 2.08
N LYS A 212 23.41 21.21 2.20
CA LYS A 212 24.35 20.81 1.14
C LYS A 212 23.70 19.98 0.04
N GLU A 213 23.98 20.41 -1.19
CA GLU A 213 23.62 19.77 -2.45
C GLU A 213 24.22 18.36 -2.55
N THR A 214 23.35 17.37 -2.64
CA THR A 214 23.62 16.03 -3.21
C THR A 214 22.35 15.19 -3.36
N ASN A 215 21.21 15.63 -2.80
CA ASN A 215 19.95 14.89 -2.77
C ASN A 215 18.72 15.80 -3.05
N LYS A 216 18.82 16.71 -4.02
CA LYS A 216 17.65 17.50 -4.47
C LYS A 216 16.97 16.81 -5.64
N MET A 217 15.65 16.92 -5.69
CA MET A 217 14.82 16.46 -6.79
C MET A 217 15.16 17.29 -8.04
N ASP A 218 15.40 16.65 -9.18
CA ASP A 218 15.64 17.36 -10.44
C ASP A 218 14.33 17.70 -11.16
N VAL A 219 14.42 18.32 -12.35
CA VAL A 219 13.23 18.76 -13.11
C VAL A 219 12.43 17.56 -13.60
N GLU A 220 13.10 16.50 -14.04
CA GLU A 220 12.50 15.26 -14.51
C GLU A 220 11.77 14.51 -13.38
N ASP A 221 12.41 14.36 -12.22
CA ASP A 221 11.82 13.79 -11.02
C ASP A 221 10.62 14.62 -10.54
N SER A 222 10.71 15.96 -10.68
CA SER A 222 9.62 16.86 -10.33
C SER A 222 8.42 16.73 -11.27
N SER A 223 8.67 16.60 -12.57
CA SER A 223 7.62 16.29 -13.54
C SER A 223 6.98 14.94 -13.25
N ALA A 224 7.77 13.91 -12.92
CA ALA A 224 7.28 12.58 -12.56
C ALA A 224 6.48 12.60 -11.25
N ALA A 225 6.89 13.43 -10.28
CA ALA A 225 6.18 13.62 -9.02
C ALA A 225 4.80 14.24 -9.23
N ILE A 226 4.71 15.30 -10.06
CA ILE A 226 3.43 15.93 -10.40
C ILE A 226 2.54 14.95 -11.16
N GLU A 227 3.08 14.20 -12.13
CA GLU A 227 2.34 13.18 -12.85
C GLU A 227 1.78 12.10 -11.91
N PHE A 228 2.61 11.63 -10.98
CA PHE A 228 2.19 10.65 -9.97
C PHE A 228 1.10 11.19 -9.04
N LEU A 229 1.24 12.43 -8.58
CA LEU A 229 0.25 13.10 -7.73
C LEU A 229 -1.10 13.25 -8.44
N LEU A 230 -1.10 13.66 -9.71
CA LEU A 230 -2.31 13.76 -10.53
C LEU A 230 -2.94 12.37 -10.77
N ALA A 231 -2.13 11.33 -10.98
CA ALA A 231 -2.66 9.97 -11.13
C ALA A 231 -3.30 9.45 -9.83
N LEU A 232 -2.75 9.82 -8.66
CA LEU A 232 -3.34 9.49 -7.37
C LEU A 232 -4.61 10.28 -7.06
N SER A 233 -4.73 11.52 -7.54
CA SER A 233 -5.86 12.40 -7.24
C SER A 233 -6.06 13.43 -8.35
N PRO A 234 -6.75 13.03 -9.43
CA PRO A 234 -6.88 13.86 -10.62
C PRO A 234 -7.71 15.12 -10.38
N ASP A 235 -8.65 15.08 -9.43
CA ASP A 235 -9.57 16.18 -9.12
C ASP A 235 -9.09 17.13 -8.01
N ASP A 236 -7.84 16.95 -7.56
CA ASP A 236 -7.25 17.76 -6.49
C ASP A 236 -6.73 19.08 -7.04
N LYS A 237 -7.47 20.16 -6.75
CA LYS A 237 -7.18 21.51 -7.28
C LYS A 237 -5.79 22.01 -6.89
N ASP A 238 -5.32 21.70 -5.68
CA ASP A 238 -4.02 22.15 -5.21
C ASP A 238 -2.89 21.49 -6.03
N ILE A 239 -3.09 20.22 -6.42
CA ILE A 239 -2.14 19.48 -7.27
C ILE A 239 -2.19 19.99 -8.72
N GLN A 240 -3.37 20.32 -9.24
CA GLN A 240 -3.54 20.90 -10.57
C GLN A 240 -2.92 22.31 -10.66
N GLU A 241 -3.07 23.13 -9.62
CA GLU A 241 -2.41 24.44 -9.55
C GLU A 241 -0.88 24.29 -9.48
N LEU A 242 -0.39 23.33 -8.70
CA LEU A 242 1.03 22.99 -8.64
C LEU A 242 1.57 22.56 -10.02
N GLN A 243 0.80 21.78 -10.78
CA GLN A 243 1.14 21.42 -12.16
C GLN A 243 1.24 22.66 -13.05
N ALA A 244 0.23 23.53 -13.03
CA ALA A 244 0.18 24.73 -13.86
C ALA A 244 1.37 25.66 -13.57
N ALA A 245 1.70 25.85 -12.28
CA ALA A 245 2.82 26.67 -11.86
C ALA A 245 4.18 26.04 -12.25
N PHE A 246 4.34 24.72 -12.14
CA PHE A 246 5.55 24.04 -12.62
C PHE A 246 5.72 24.14 -14.15
N LEU A 247 4.65 23.98 -14.91
CA LEU A 247 4.66 24.17 -16.38
C LEU A 247 5.06 25.61 -16.74
N PHE A 248 4.57 26.60 -16.00
CA PHE A 248 4.98 28.00 -16.19
C PHE A 248 6.48 28.18 -15.96
N LEU A 249 7.00 27.68 -14.83
CA LEU A 249 8.42 27.81 -14.48
C LEU A 249 9.35 27.09 -15.47
N THR A 250 8.88 26.02 -16.09
CA THR A 250 9.64 25.26 -17.10
C THR A 250 9.46 25.79 -18.53
N GLY A 251 8.78 26.93 -18.70
CA GLY A 251 8.59 27.59 -20.00
C GLY A 251 7.48 27.00 -20.87
N ARG A 252 6.69 26.07 -20.35
CA ARG A 252 5.53 25.45 -21.01
C ARG A 252 4.27 26.30 -20.81
N PHE A 253 4.32 27.55 -21.28
CA PHE A 253 3.28 28.55 -21.01
C PHE A 253 1.90 28.18 -21.57
N VAL A 254 1.84 27.55 -22.75
CA VAL A 254 0.57 27.12 -23.35
C VAL A 254 -0.11 26.09 -22.46
N ASP A 255 0.60 25.01 -22.12
CA ASP A 255 0.07 23.96 -21.24
C ASP A 255 -0.32 24.50 -19.87
N SER A 256 0.49 25.41 -19.30
CA SER A 256 0.18 26.10 -18.03
C SER A 256 -1.13 26.89 -18.12
N SER A 257 -1.31 27.66 -19.20
CA SER A 257 -2.52 28.46 -19.43
C SER A 257 -3.78 27.60 -19.60
N GLU A 258 -3.66 26.42 -20.22
CA GLU A 258 -4.75 25.47 -20.38
C GLU A 258 -5.21 24.92 -19.03
N VAL A 259 -4.26 24.50 -18.17
CA VAL A 259 -4.57 23.99 -16.82
C VAL A 259 -5.23 25.07 -15.96
N TYR A 260 -4.69 26.31 -15.94
CA TYR A 260 -5.31 27.41 -15.21
C TYR A 260 -6.71 27.76 -15.73
N SER A 261 -6.90 27.75 -17.05
CA SER A 261 -8.22 28.01 -17.65
C SER A 261 -9.24 26.93 -17.25
N ALA A 262 -8.83 25.65 -17.25
CA ALA A 262 -9.68 24.56 -16.79
C ALA A 262 -10.07 24.70 -15.31
N LEU A 263 -9.11 25.08 -14.45
CA LEU A 263 -9.34 25.32 -13.02
C LEU A 263 -10.36 26.43 -12.76
N LEU A 264 -10.26 27.55 -13.49
CA LEU A 264 -11.19 28.68 -13.37
C LEU A 264 -12.60 28.27 -13.79
N ASN A 265 -12.74 27.57 -14.92
CA ASN A 265 -14.04 27.12 -15.42
C ASN A 265 -14.72 26.10 -14.49
N GLN A 266 -13.95 25.26 -13.79
CA GLN A 266 -14.49 24.34 -12.78
C GLN A 266 -15.03 25.06 -11.53
N GLY A 267 -14.49 26.24 -11.20
CA GLY A 267 -14.98 27.07 -10.10
C GLY A 267 -16.32 27.76 -10.38
N ASP A 268 -16.60 28.05 -11.66
CA ASP A 268 -17.81 28.75 -12.08
C ASP A 268 -19.02 27.81 -12.22
N CYS A 269 -18.82 26.51 -12.53
CA CYS A 269 -19.91 25.54 -12.59
C CYS A 269 -20.46 25.10 -11.21
N GLN A 270 -19.77 25.37 -10.09
CA GLN A 270 -20.27 25.09 -8.74
C GLN A 270 -21.09 26.24 -8.14
N LYS A 271 -21.26 27.34 -8.88
CA LYS A 271 -22.05 28.52 -8.46
C LYS A 271 -23.31 28.66 -9.32
N THR A 272 -24.22 27.70 -9.22
CA THR A 272 -25.62 27.91 -9.60
C THR A 272 -26.52 27.42 -8.46
N PRO A 273 -27.41 28.28 -7.92
CA PRO A 273 -28.30 27.95 -6.81
C PRO A 273 -29.36 26.90 -7.17
#